data_AF-A0A101X8I6-F1
#
_entry.id   AF-A0A101X8I6-F1
#
_cell.length_a   1.000
_cell.length_b   1.000
_cell.length_c   1.000
_cell.angle_alpha   90.00
_cell.angle_beta   90.00
_cell.angle_gamma   90.00
#
_symmetry.space_group_name_H-M   'P 1'
#
loop_
_entity.id
_entity.type
_entity.pdbx_description
1 polymer ?
#
loop_
_entity_poly.entity_id
_entity_poly.type
_entity_poly.pdbx_seq_one_letter_code
_entity_poly.pdbx_strand_id
1 'polypeptide(L)'
;STDEDRVRVLSAMLSTPRVDEYAKVLDFLTSGEVKRQDIQLFIVGAGNPYVRDLNIKWLISNYKLFIEAYGDPGVLSRVFTYAIPMIGIGHEREVEDFLRSLNIPGVGMGVEAGLELLRVYSRVANSLGQ
;
A
#
# COMPACT_ATOMS: atom_id res chain seq x y z
N SER A 1 13.06 12.59 20.52
CA SER A 1 13.05 11.18 20.08
C SER A 1 13.99 11.05 18.90
N THR A 2 14.53 9.86 18.63
CA THR A 2 15.30 9.64 17.40
C THR A 2 14.33 9.48 16.21
N ASP A 3 14.82 9.70 14.99
CA ASP A 3 14.05 9.42 13.77
C ASP A 3 13.62 7.94 13.71
N GLU A 4 14.44 7.04 14.26
CA GLU A 4 14.15 5.61 14.37
C GLU A 4 12.96 5.32 15.29
N ASP A 5 12.90 5.96 16.46
CA ASP A 5 11.76 5.80 17.38
C ASP A 5 10.45 6.23 16.71
N ARG A 6 10.47 7.32 15.92
CA ARG A 6 9.29 7.76 15.18
C ARG A 6 8.83 6.69 14.20
N VAL A 7 9.74 6.15 13.38
CA VAL A 7 9.41 5.10 12.40
C VAL A 7 8.84 3.86 13.07
N ARG A 8 9.39 3.44 14.21
CA ARG A 8 8.88 2.31 14.99
C ARG A 8 7.46 2.57 15.49
N VAL A 9 7.18 3.76 16.03
CA VAL A 9 5.84 4.13 16.51
C VAL A 9 4.83 4.14 15.36
N LEU A 10 5.15 4.77 14.22
CA LEU A 10 4.28 4.81 13.04
C LEU A 10 4.00 3.40 12.51
N SER A 11 5.02 2.54 12.46
CA SER A 11 4.86 1.14 12.02
C SER A 11 3.97 0.34 12.97
N ALA A 12 4.08 0.56 14.27
CA ALA A 12 3.23 -0.08 15.26
C ALA A 12 1.77 0.35 15.11
N MET A 13 1.50 1.64 14.85
CA MET A 13 0.15 2.14 14.59
C MET A 13 -0.51 1.46 13.38
N LEU A 14 0.25 1.21 12.32
CA LEU A 14 -0.22 0.50 11.12
C LEU A 14 -0.52 -0.99 11.35
N SER A 15 -0.19 -1.53 12.52
CA SER A 15 -0.50 -2.93 12.87
C SER A 15 -1.84 -3.11 13.59
N THR A 16 -2.60 -2.03 13.84
CA THR A 16 -3.91 -2.14 14.51
C THR A 16 -4.91 -2.96 13.67
N PRO A 17 -5.61 -3.95 14.25
CA PRO A 17 -6.65 -4.70 13.54
C PRO A 17 -7.96 -3.91 13.40
N ARG A 18 -8.08 -2.77 14.10
CA ARG A 18 -9.30 -1.95 14.14
C ARG A 18 -9.33 -1.02 12.93
N VAL A 19 -10.23 -1.29 11.98
CA VAL A 19 -10.32 -0.56 10.71
C VAL A 19 -10.54 0.94 10.90
N ASP A 20 -11.34 1.34 11.88
CA ASP A 20 -11.61 2.74 12.23
C ASP A 20 -10.39 3.47 12.79
N GLU A 21 -9.56 2.78 13.57
CA GLU A 21 -8.30 3.32 14.06
C GLU A 21 -7.25 3.37 12.95
N TYR A 22 -7.16 2.32 12.14
CA TYR A 22 -6.25 2.27 11.00
C TYR A 22 -6.51 3.40 10.00
N ALA A 23 -7.78 3.72 9.73
CA ALA A 23 -8.15 4.87 8.90
C ALA A 23 -7.58 6.19 9.46
N LYS A 24 -7.68 6.42 10.78
CA LYS A 24 -7.09 7.59 11.43
C LYS A 24 -5.56 7.60 11.32
N VAL A 25 -4.91 6.43 11.33
CA VAL A 25 -3.47 6.31 11.12
C VAL A 25 -3.09 6.72 9.70
N LEU A 26 -3.86 6.33 8.68
CA LEU A 26 -3.65 6.79 7.30
C LEU A 26 -3.84 8.30 7.14
N ASP A 27 -4.85 8.87 7.81
CA ASP A 27 -5.08 10.32 7.84
C ASP A 27 -3.88 11.02 8.52
N PHE A 28 -3.42 10.51 9.66
CA PHE A 28 -2.25 11.05 10.35
C PHE A 28 -0.98 10.98 9.49
N LEU A 29 -0.77 9.87 8.78
CA LEU A 29 0.38 9.66 7.87
C LEU A 29 0.43 10.71 6.75
N THR A 30 -0.71 11.27 6.35
CA THR A 30 -0.83 12.27 5.28
C THR A 30 -1.16 13.69 5.74
N SER A 31 -1.41 13.89 7.04
CA SER A 31 -1.84 15.15 7.67
C SER A 31 -0.83 16.32 7.59
N GLY A 32 0.44 16.04 7.26
CA GLY A 32 1.53 17.01 7.33
C GLY A 32 2.21 17.11 8.70
N GLU A 33 1.66 16.44 9.73
CA GLU A 33 2.33 16.29 11.05
C GLU A 33 3.46 15.25 11.01
N VAL A 34 3.44 14.38 9.99
CA VAL A 34 4.45 13.35 9.72
C VAL A 34 5.30 13.76 8.51
N LYS A 35 6.57 13.33 8.47
CA LYS A 35 7.41 13.55 7.28
C LYS A 35 6.72 12.93 6.06
N ARG A 36 6.56 13.69 4.97
CA ARG A 36 5.88 13.20 3.75
C ARG A 36 6.45 11.88 3.23
N GLN A 37 7.77 11.69 3.34
CA GLN A 37 8.44 10.45 2.94
C GLN A 37 8.08 9.24 3.82
N ASP A 38 7.58 9.43 5.03
CA ASP A 38 7.14 8.30 5.86
C ASP A 38 5.86 7.65 5.29
N ILE A 39 5.21 8.23 4.27
CA ILE A 39 4.10 7.59 3.54
C ILE A 39 4.48 6.21 2.98
N GLN A 40 5.75 5.95 2.69
CA GLN A 40 6.23 4.62 2.28
C GLN A 40 5.95 3.53 3.32
N LEU A 41 5.77 3.90 4.60
CA LEU A 41 5.39 2.97 5.66
C LEU A 41 4.01 2.34 5.43
N PHE A 42 3.19 2.87 4.50
CA PHE A 42 1.99 2.20 4.01
C PHE A 42 2.22 0.71 3.69
N ILE A 43 3.39 0.35 3.16
CA ILE A 43 3.76 -1.05 2.86
C ILE A 43 3.72 -1.94 4.12
N VAL A 44 4.06 -1.41 5.30
CA VAL A 44 3.96 -2.14 6.57
C VAL A 44 2.51 -2.50 6.86
N GLY A 45 1.62 -1.53 6.70
CA GLY A 45 0.19 -1.73 6.90
C GLY A 45 -0.46 -2.64 5.85
N ALA A 46 0.13 -2.77 4.65
CA ALA A 46 -0.37 -3.66 3.61
C ALA A 46 -0.32 -5.16 4.02
N GLY A 47 0.55 -5.53 4.96
CA GLY A 47 0.60 -6.88 5.53
C GLY A 47 -0.52 -7.20 6.51
N ASN A 48 -1.35 -6.23 6.88
CA ASN A 48 -2.43 -6.39 7.84
C ASN A 48 -3.72 -6.88 7.13
N PRO A 49 -4.19 -8.12 7.39
CA PRO A 49 -5.32 -8.71 6.68
C PRO A 49 -6.67 -8.05 7.02
N TYR A 50 -6.79 -7.39 8.17
CA TYR A 50 -8.05 -6.79 8.64
C TYR A 50 -8.44 -5.52 7.87
N VAL A 51 -7.48 -4.92 7.16
CA VAL A 51 -7.63 -3.59 6.55
C VAL A 51 -7.42 -3.58 5.03
N ARG A 52 -7.39 -4.76 4.39
CA ARG A 52 -7.13 -4.89 2.94
C ARG A 52 -8.06 -4.02 2.09
N ASP A 53 -9.37 -4.12 2.32
CA ASP A 53 -10.38 -3.38 1.56
C ASP A 53 -10.21 -1.87 1.71
N LEU A 54 -9.86 -1.41 2.90
CA LEU A 54 -9.57 0.00 3.15
C LEU A 54 -8.29 0.43 2.42
N ASN A 55 -7.24 -0.39 2.48
CA ASN A 55 -5.96 -0.10 1.84
C ASN A 55 -6.04 -0.03 0.32
N ILE A 56 -6.83 -0.89 -0.33
CA ILE A 56 -7.05 -0.81 -1.78
C ILE A 56 -7.69 0.51 -2.16
N LYS A 57 -8.82 0.85 -1.53
CA LYS A 57 -9.54 2.10 -1.81
C LYS A 57 -8.67 3.32 -1.53
N TRP A 58 -7.91 3.29 -0.44
CA TRP A 58 -7.01 4.37 -0.08
C TRP A 58 -5.87 4.51 -1.09
N LEU A 59 -5.20 3.42 -1.48
CA LEU A 59 -4.11 3.48 -2.45
C LEU A 59 -4.59 4.01 -3.81
N ILE A 60 -5.71 3.52 -4.31
CA ILE A 60 -6.32 3.99 -5.58
C ILE A 60 -6.62 5.50 -5.50
N SER A 61 -7.09 5.98 -4.36
CA SER A 61 -7.43 7.40 -4.18
C SER A 61 -6.20 8.30 -3.98
N ASN A 62 -5.09 7.75 -3.45
CA ASN A 62 -3.98 8.54 -2.91
C ASN A 62 -2.61 8.24 -3.53
N TYR A 63 -2.51 7.39 -4.56
CA TYR A 63 -1.23 6.96 -5.13
C TYR A 63 -0.29 8.11 -5.55
N LYS A 64 -0.85 9.27 -5.92
CA LYS A 64 -0.06 10.45 -6.31
C LYS A 64 0.77 11.03 -5.17
N LEU A 65 0.34 10.84 -3.91
CA LEU A 65 1.06 11.31 -2.73
C LEU A 65 2.48 10.70 -2.64
N PHE A 66 2.67 9.47 -3.13
CA PHE A 66 3.99 8.85 -3.18
C PHE A 66 4.93 9.56 -4.16
N ILE A 67 4.41 10.02 -5.31
CA ILE A 67 5.20 10.78 -6.28
C ILE A 67 5.52 12.16 -5.71
N GLU A 68 4.52 12.82 -5.11
CA GLU A 68 4.67 14.15 -4.52
C GLU A 68 5.66 14.18 -3.35
N ALA A 69 5.71 13.11 -2.54
CA ALA A 69 6.61 13.02 -1.39
C ALA A 69 8.10 12.85 -1.77
N TYR A 70 8.39 12.27 -2.93
CA TYR A 70 9.74 11.91 -3.35
C TYR A 70 10.24 12.67 -4.59
N GLY A 71 9.33 13.25 -5.37
CA GLY A 71 9.65 13.92 -6.64
C GLY A 71 9.84 12.95 -7.82
N ASP A 72 9.67 11.64 -7.61
CA ASP A 72 9.81 10.60 -8.62
C ASP A 72 8.89 9.39 -8.36
N PRO A 73 8.60 8.55 -9.37
CA PRO A 73 7.66 7.44 -9.26
C PRO A 73 8.27 6.15 -8.70
N GLY A 74 9.57 6.11 -8.39
CA GLY A 74 10.27 4.91 -7.95
C GLY A 74 9.73 4.34 -6.64
N VAL A 75 9.30 5.19 -5.70
CA VAL A 75 8.67 4.73 -4.45
C VAL A 75 7.28 4.14 -4.73
N LEU A 76 6.50 4.77 -5.60
CA LEU A 76 5.20 4.24 -6.00
C LEU A 76 5.34 2.87 -6.69
N SER A 77 6.35 2.72 -7.55
CA SER A 77 6.70 1.43 -8.18
C SER A 77 6.96 0.34 -7.13
N ARG A 78 7.75 0.65 -6.07
CA ARG A 78 7.98 -0.27 -4.94
C ARG A 78 6.70 -0.58 -4.16
N VAL A 79 5.84 0.42 -3.94
CA VAL A 79 4.54 0.21 -3.30
C VAL A 79 3.70 -0.77 -4.12
N PHE A 80 3.68 -0.66 -5.44
CA PHE A 80 3.00 -1.63 -6.29
C PHE A 80 3.59 -3.03 -6.16
N THR A 81 4.92 -3.18 -6.16
CA THR A 81 5.55 -4.49 -5.98
C THR A 81 5.19 -5.14 -4.63
N TYR A 82 5.22 -4.38 -3.54
CA TYR A 82 5.14 -4.96 -2.20
C TYR A 82 3.74 -4.94 -1.59
N ALA A 83 2.94 -3.90 -1.83
CA ALA A 83 1.61 -3.80 -1.22
C ALA A 83 0.56 -4.59 -2.01
N ILE A 84 0.49 -4.40 -3.33
CA ILE A 84 -0.57 -4.95 -4.19
C ILE A 84 -0.81 -6.45 -4.00
N PRO A 85 0.23 -7.32 -3.93
CA PRO A 85 0.00 -8.75 -3.76
C PRO A 85 -0.74 -9.12 -2.47
N MET A 86 -0.62 -8.29 -1.43
CA MET A 86 -1.24 -8.51 -0.13
C MET A 86 -2.64 -7.91 -0.05
N ILE A 87 -2.79 -6.66 -0.50
CA ILE A 87 -4.05 -5.92 -0.36
C ILE A 87 -5.03 -6.19 -1.50
N GLY A 88 -4.54 -6.65 -2.66
CA GLY A 88 -5.38 -6.90 -3.84
C GLY A 88 -6.10 -8.25 -3.85
N ILE A 89 -5.86 -9.12 -2.88
CA ILE A 89 -6.53 -10.43 -2.79
C ILE A 89 -8.04 -10.19 -2.63
N GLY A 90 -8.85 -10.77 -3.53
CA GLY A 90 -10.29 -10.54 -3.61
C GLY A 90 -10.72 -9.28 -4.39
N HIS A 91 -9.75 -8.49 -4.88
CA HIS A 91 -9.95 -7.27 -5.67
C HIS A 91 -9.14 -7.31 -6.97
N GLU A 92 -8.85 -8.50 -7.50
CA GLU A 92 -7.87 -8.70 -8.57
C GLU A 92 -8.21 -7.91 -9.83
N ARG A 93 -9.50 -7.90 -10.21
CA ARG A 93 -9.97 -7.15 -11.38
C ARG A 93 -9.88 -5.64 -11.18
N GLU A 94 -10.32 -5.13 -10.03
CA GLU A 94 -10.27 -3.70 -9.72
C GLU A 94 -8.82 -3.20 -9.74
N VAL A 95 -7.92 -3.97 -9.12
CA VAL A 95 -6.48 -3.67 -9.09
C VAL A 95 -5.87 -3.71 -10.48
N GLU A 96 -6.18 -4.72 -11.29
CA GLU A 96 -5.66 -4.83 -12.65
C GLU A 96 -6.13 -3.65 -13.52
N ASP A 97 -7.41 -3.32 -13.47
CA ASP A 97 -7.98 -2.19 -14.21
C ASP A 97 -7.32 -0.87 -13.77
N PHE A 98 -7.16 -0.65 -12.46
CA PHE A 98 -6.48 0.52 -11.92
C PHE A 98 -5.02 0.61 -12.40
N LEU A 99 -4.20 -0.42 -12.17
CA LEU A 99 -2.77 -0.38 -12.48
C LEU A 99 -2.52 -0.24 -13.99
N ARG A 100 -3.33 -0.90 -14.84
CA ARG A 100 -3.22 -0.77 -16.30
C ARG A 100 -3.67 0.58 -16.83
N SER A 101 -4.52 1.29 -16.10
CA SER A 101 -4.92 2.67 -16.45
C SER A 101 -3.82 3.72 -16.17
N LEU A 102 -2.79 3.36 -15.40
CA LEU A 102 -1.73 4.29 -15.01
C LEU A 102 -0.75 4.57 -16.15
N ASN A 103 -0.85 5.75 -16.75
CA ASN A 103 0.15 6.27 -17.68
C ASN A 103 1.24 7.06 -16.94
N ILE A 104 2.05 6.37 -16.12
CA ILE A 104 3.14 6.96 -15.33
C ILE A 104 4.47 6.33 -15.75
N PRO A 105 5.38 7.08 -16.40
CA PRO A 105 6.72 6.58 -16.68
C PRO A 105 7.43 6.15 -15.38
N GLY A 106 8.10 5.00 -15.39
CA GLY A 106 8.90 4.51 -14.24
C GLY A 106 8.19 3.58 -13.25
N VAL A 107 6.86 3.38 -13.35
CA VAL A 107 6.15 2.41 -12.49
C VAL A 107 5.94 1.03 -13.13
N GLY A 108 6.21 0.89 -14.43
CA GLY A 108 5.85 -0.33 -15.20
C GLY A 108 6.40 -1.63 -14.60
N MET A 109 7.63 -1.62 -14.10
CA MET A 109 8.21 -2.80 -13.43
C MET A 109 7.43 -3.18 -12.16
N GLY A 110 7.03 -2.19 -11.35
CA GLY A 110 6.26 -2.42 -10.14
C GLY A 110 4.83 -2.89 -10.43
N VAL A 111 4.23 -2.39 -11.51
CA VAL A 111 2.92 -2.84 -12.00
C VAL A 111 2.97 -4.32 -12.37
N GLU A 112 3.90 -4.72 -13.24
CA GLU A 112 3.98 -6.11 -13.70
C GLU A 112 4.32 -7.08 -12.55
N ALA A 113 5.30 -6.73 -11.71
CA ALA A 113 5.66 -7.54 -10.54
C ALA A 113 4.51 -7.65 -9.53
N GLY A 114 3.81 -6.54 -9.25
CA GLY A 114 2.66 -6.51 -8.35
C GLY A 114 1.51 -7.39 -8.85
N LEU A 115 1.17 -7.32 -10.14
CA LEU A 115 0.13 -8.15 -10.74
C LEU A 115 0.50 -9.64 -10.79
N GLU A 116 1.75 -9.97 -11.13
CA GLU A 116 2.23 -11.35 -11.13
C GLU A 116 2.14 -11.97 -9.73
N LEU A 117 2.67 -11.27 -8.72
CA LEU A 117 2.63 -11.74 -7.34
C LEU A 117 1.20 -11.80 -6.80
N LEU A 118 0.33 -10.84 -7.14
CA LEU A 118 -1.08 -10.90 -6.77
C LEU A 118 -1.76 -12.17 -7.29
N ARG A 119 -1.49 -12.57 -8.55
CA ARG A 119 -2.01 -13.83 -9.11
C ARG A 119 -1.50 -15.05 -8.36
N VAL A 120 -0.26 -15.03 -7.86
CA VAL A 120 0.27 -16.11 -7.01
C VAL A 120 -0.43 -16.13 -5.65
N TYR A 121 -0.51 -14.98 -4.99
CA TYR A 121 -1.06 -14.86 -3.63
C TYR A 121 -2.54 -15.21 -3.58
N SER A 122 -3.30 -14.78 -4.58
CA SER A 122 -4.74 -15.08 -4.69
C SER A 122 -4.99 -16.57 -4.91
N ARG A 123 -4.15 -17.26 -5.71
CA ARG A 123 -4.22 -18.72 -5.86
C ARG A 123 -3.97 -19.45 -4.54
N VAL A 124 -2.95 -19.01 -3.79
CA VAL A 124 -2.63 -19.60 -2.49
C VAL A 124 -3.77 -19.35 -1.49
N ALA A 125 -4.27 -18.11 -1.39
CA ALA A 125 -5.40 -17.77 -0.51
C ALA A 125 -6.64 -18.63 -0.81
N ASN A 126 -6.97 -18.82 -2.09
CA ASN A 126 -8.10 -19.67 -2.50
C ASN A 126 -7.88 -21.16 -2.18
N SER A 127 -6.64 -21.65 -2.22
CA SER A 127 -6.32 -23.03 -1.84
C SER A 127 -6.36 -23.29 -0.33
N LEU A 128 -6.16 -22.26 0.49
CA LEU A 128 -6.20 -22.34 1.95
C LEU A 128 -7.62 -22.11 2.51
N GLY A 129 -8.52 -21.55 1.70
CA GLY A 129 -9.93 -21.37 2.02
C GLY A 129 -10.83 -22.58 1.68
N GLN A 130 -10.24 -23.74 1.37
CA GLN A 130 -10.92 -25.04 1.27
C GLN A 130 -10.74 -25.87 2.54
#